data_AF-A0A6A5YLD0-F1
#
_entry.id   AF-A0A6A5YLD0-F1
#
_cell.length_a   1.000
_cell.length_b   1.000
_cell.length_c   1.000
_cell.angle_alpha   90.00
_cell.angle_beta   90.00
_cell.angle_gamma   90.00
#
_symmetry.space_group_name_H-M   'P 1'
#
loop_
_entity.id
_entity.type
_entity.pdbx_description
1 polymer ?
#
loop_
_entity_poly.entity_id
_entity_poly.type
_entity_poly.pdbx_seq_one_letter_code
_entity_poly.pdbx_strand_id
1 'polypeptide(L)'
;MANETLKGELAPWSTSTDIKPEEGPEMGKFECNEVINHMKKEPWFTMGELKATVTKLRDFRGKKDTVLEVNDWQGEPHPATNTTGAEYQLDYNTWQAAGNTICLKRDAAHACPFYVREEYPQETKARTEACLPFDKEAYLNENFARLKLTYENSDYCAQLKAYLAENKASMKEVKQIICIGLGNFLKAERKKEDKPCDNTTEKQQAANNPGDATSVNKPDESTKELTYVPNQSHFYQYLLACTVREAFESGPDTPLPIYAQDPLICVGGRSLLKDYFNITVIGDPEAFVKLTENTFIITVWPWVPVRQLAVDLLDKYGGPAGMLCEEIMNNGTHCNGVEYVNNSDEEEDLWTLDPSSPRLEEYKKKCFGGGYRLEDELKIIKPRPPYSNALYLLPKEAAAVAQG
;
A
#
# COMPACT_ATOMS: atom_id res chain seq x y z
N MET A 1 -32.74 -39.79 -43.72
CA MET A 1 -31.82 -40.37 -42.71
C MET A 1 -31.24 -39.23 -41.90
N ALA A 2 -31.34 -39.09 -40.59
CA ALA A 2 -32.19 -39.64 -39.54
C ALA A 2 -32.02 -38.62 -38.39
N ASN A 3 -33.13 -38.08 -37.86
CA ASN A 3 -33.15 -37.23 -36.66
C ASN A 3 -33.15 -38.14 -35.43
N GLU A 4 -32.11 -38.08 -34.60
CA GLU A 4 -32.14 -38.71 -33.27
C GLU A 4 -32.37 -37.65 -32.19
N THR A 5 -33.57 -37.75 -31.61
CA THR A 5 -34.06 -36.97 -30.47
C THR A 5 -33.70 -37.75 -29.20
N LEU A 6 -32.79 -37.22 -28.39
CA LEU A 6 -32.53 -37.74 -27.05
C LEU A 6 -33.64 -37.27 -26.10
N LYS A 7 -34.62 -38.15 -25.84
CA LYS A 7 -35.53 -38.06 -24.69
C LYS A 7 -34.85 -38.72 -23.50
N GLY A 8 -34.40 -37.93 -22.53
CA GLY A 8 -34.03 -38.41 -21.20
C GLY A 8 -35.19 -38.18 -20.25
N GLU A 9 -35.81 -39.27 -19.78
CA GLU A 9 -36.83 -39.26 -18.74
C GLU A 9 -36.19 -38.97 -17.37
N LEU A 10 -36.69 -37.95 -16.66
CA LEU A 10 -36.31 -37.66 -15.28
C LEU A 10 -37.04 -38.62 -14.34
N ALA A 11 -36.28 -39.42 -13.60
CA ALA A 11 -36.80 -40.25 -12.52
C ALA A 11 -37.26 -39.38 -11.32
N PRO A 12 -38.34 -39.76 -10.62
CA PRO A 12 -38.87 -39.00 -9.48
C PRO A 12 -37.93 -39.09 -8.26
N TRP A 13 -37.82 -37.96 -7.57
CA TRP A 13 -37.03 -37.82 -6.35
C TRP A 13 -37.68 -38.62 -5.22
N SER A 14 -36.96 -39.63 -4.72
CA SER A 14 -37.33 -40.39 -3.53
C SER A 14 -36.88 -39.63 -2.29
N THR A 15 -37.83 -39.14 -1.49
CA THR A 15 -37.58 -38.59 -0.14
C THR A 15 -37.51 -39.73 0.87
N SER A 16 -36.31 -40.26 1.11
CA SER A 16 -36.03 -41.14 2.25
C SER A 16 -35.28 -40.35 3.32
N THR A 17 -35.87 -40.23 4.51
CA THR A 17 -35.37 -39.46 5.67
C THR A 17 -34.57 -40.29 6.68
N ASP A 18 -34.03 -41.45 6.29
CA ASP A 18 -33.26 -42.29 7.22
C ASP A 18 -31.82 -42.50 6.73
N ILE A 19 -30.97 -41.49 6.94
CA ILE A 19 -29.52 -41.65 6.92
C ILE A 19 -29.02 -41.48 8.36
N LYS A 20 -28.59 -42.59 8.98
CA LYS A 20 -27.83 -42.53 10.24
C LYS A 20 -26.52 -41.77 9.97
N PRO A 21 -26.08 -40.90 10.88
CA PRO A 21 -24.84 -40.17 10.68
C PRO A 21 -23.68 -41.15 10.60
N GLU A 22 -23.03 -41.21 9.44
CA GLU A 22 -21.73 -41.87 9.30
C GLU A 22 -20.74 -41.13 10.21
N GLU A 23 -20.01 -41.90 11.02
CA GLU A 23 -18.87 -41.39 11.76
C GLU A 23 -17.89 -40.78 10.75
N GLY A 24 -17.78 -39.45 10.78
CA GLY A 24 -16.90 -38.72 9.87
C GLY A 24 -15.44 -39.16 10.01
N PRO A 25 -14.60 -38.92 8.98
CA PRO A 25 -13.21 -39.35 8.98
C PRO A 25 -12.48 -38.87 10.24
N GLU A 26 -11.69 -39.76 10.84
CA GLU A 26 -10.80 -39.43 11.97
C GLU A 26 -10.07 -38.11 11.65
N MET A 27 -10.24 -37.12 12.51
CA MET A 27 -9.60 -35.82 12.36
C MET A 27 -8.10 -36.01 12.21
N GLY A 28 -7.56 -35.66 11.03
CA GLY A 28 -6.13 -35.67 10.78
C GLY A 28 -5.36 -34.91 11.87
N LYS A 29 -4.19 -35.44 12.25
CA LYS A 29 -3.31 -34.78 13.21
C LYS A 29 -2.95 -33.39 12.69
N PHE A 30 -3.36 -32.37 13.42
CA PHE A 30 -2.96 -30.99 13.19
C PHE A 30 -1.43 -30.86 13.34
N GLU A 31 -0.76 -30.29 12.33
CA GLU A 31 0.67 -29.99 12.41
C GLU A 31 0.90 -28.47 12.41
N CYS A 32 1.33 -27.92 13.56
CA CYS A 32 1.66 -26.49 13.72
C CYS A 32 2.65 -25.97 12.67
N ASN A 33 3.47 -26.86 12.12
CA ASN A 33 4.49 -26.53 11.13
C ASN A 33 3.87 -26.03 9.81
N GLU A 34 2.68 -26.50 9.43
CA GLU A 34 2.02 -26.04 8.19
C GLU A 34 1.53 -24.59 8.29
N VAL A 35 1.01 -24.19 9.45
CA VAL A 35 0.58 -22.80 9.71
C VAL A 35 1.75 -21.84 9.59
N ILE A 36 2.91 -22.21 10.16
CA ILE A 36 4.13 -21.39 10.11
C ILE A 36 4.68 -21.31 8.69
N ASN A 37 4.68 -22.43 7.95
CA ASN A 37 5.08 -22.43 6.54
C ASN A 37 4.20 -21.50 5.69
N HIS A 38 2.92 -21.34 6.05
CA HIS A 38 2.00 -20.40 5.40
C HIS A 38 2.20 -18.94 5.80
N MET A 39 2.70 -18.67 7.02
CA MET A 39 2.94 -17.30 7.50
C MET A 39 4.09 -16.59 6.78
N LYS A 40 4.95 -17.31 6.04
CA LYS A 40 6.04 -16.82 5.15
C LYS A 40 7.07 -15.84 5.77
N LYS A 41 6.89 -15.38 7.00
CA LYS A 41 7.75 -14.52 7.82
C LYS A 41 7.90 -15.15 9.20
N GLU A 42 8.93 -14.76 9.96
CA GLU A 42 9.13 -15.25 11.34
C GLU A 42 7.82 -15.08 12.13
N PRO A 43 7.24 -16.17 12.67
CA PRO A 43 5.97 -16.06 13.37
C PRO A 43 6.16 -15.18 14.60
N TRP A 44 5.30 -14.16 14.76
CA TRP A 44 5.32 -13.24 15.91
C TRP A 44 4.93 -13.93 17.24
N PHE A 45 4.60 -15.22 17.16
CA PHE A 45 4.43 -16.12 18.28
C PHE A 45 5.62 -17.08 18.31
N THR A 46 6.17 -17.32 19.48
CA THR A 46 7.00 -18.50 19.68
C THR A 46 6.16 -19.75 19.36
N MET A 47 6.83 -20.84 18.93
CA MET A 47 6.17 -22.13 18.70
C MET A 47 5.40 -22.61 19.95
N GLY A 48 5.84 -22.22 21.15
CA GLY A 48 5.16 -22.51 22.41
C GLY A 48 3.83 -21.75 22.54
N GLU A 49 3.81 -20.45 22.23
CA GLU A 49 2.61 -19.61 22.30
C GLU A 49 1.57 -20.03 21.26
N LEU A 50 2.00 -20.29 20.02
CA LEU A 50 1.08 -20.77 18.99
C LEU A 50 0.46 -22.13 19.39
N LYS A 51 1.25 -23.06 19.92
CA LYS A 51 0.75 -24.35 20.43
C LYS A 51 -0.21 -24.17 21.60
N ALA A 52 0.11 -23.27 22.52
CA ALA A 52 -0.74 -22.97 23.68
C ALA A 52 -2.07 -22.36 23.24
N THR A 53 -2.05 -21.39 22.34
CA THR A 53 -3.23 -20.74 21.76
C THR A 53 -4.09 -21.74 21.00
N VAL A 54 -3.51 -22.57 20.14
CA VAL A 54 -4.25 -23.62 19.42
C VAL A 54 -4.84 -24.66 20.39
N THR A 55 -4.10 -25.03 21.44
CA THR A 55 -4.60 -25.96 22.47
C THR A 55 -5.79 -25.35 23.19
N LYS A 56 -5.69 -24.08 23.61
CA LYS A 56 -6.80 -23.33 24.22
C LYS A 56 -8.02 -23.30 23.31
N LEU A 57 -7.85 -22.94 22.03
CA LEU A 57 -8.93 -22.88 21.03
C LEU A 57 -9.58 -24.25 20.79
N ARG A 58 -8.79 -25.32 20.75
CA ARG A 58 -9.29 -26.71 20.64
C ARG A 58 -10.08 -27.11 21.88
N ASP A 59 -9.60 -26.80 23.07
CA ASP A 59 -10.25 -27.15 24.35
C ASP A 59 -11.48 -26.25 24.64
N PHE A 60 -11.59 -25.14 23.92
CA PHE A 60 -12.76 -24.26 23.87
C PHE A 60 -13.86 -24.76 22.93
N ARG A 61 -13.51 -25.65 22.00
CA ARG A 61 -14.41 -26.18 20.97
C ARG A 61 -15.65 -26.82 21.60
N GLY A 62 -16.83 -26.34 21.20
CA GLY A 62 -18.12 -26.87 21.64
C GLY A 62 -18.68 -26.25 22.92
N LYS A 63 -17.97 -25.31 23.55
CA LYS A 63 -18.49 -24.53 24.68
C LYS A 63 -19.22 -23.30 24.13
N LYS A 64 -20.51 -23.17 24.45
CA LYS A 64 -21.31 -21.96 24.13
C LYS A 64 -21.00 -20.87 25.17
N ASP A 65 -21.15 -19.61 24.77
CA ASP A 65 -21.15 -18.44 25.65
C ASP A 65 -19.88 -18.24 26.49
N THR A 66 -18.75 -18.72 25.99
CA THR A 66 -17.45 -18.55 26.63
C THR A 66 -16.60 -17.60 25.79
N VAL A 67 -15.86 -16.67 26.41
CA VAL A 67 -14.91 -15.76 25.75
C VAL A 67 -13.52 -16.32 25.97
N LEU A 68 -12.79 -16.62 24.89
CA LEU A 68 -11.40 -17.06 25.01
C LEU A 68 -10.48 -15.85 24.90
N GLU A 69 -9.73 -15.55 25.96
CA GLU A 69 -8.67 -14.56 25.88
C GLU A 69 -7.42 -15.17 25.23
N VAL A 70 -6.99 -14.56 24.14
CA VAL A 70 -5.76 -14.88 23.43
C VAL A 70 -4.87 -13.65 23.48
N ASN A 71 -3.66 -13.81 23.99
CA ASN A 71 -2.72 -12.70 24.04
C ASN A 71 -2.22 -12.37 22.63
N ASP A 72 -2.06 -11.09 22.33
CA ASP A 72 -1.36 -10.64 21.12
C ASP A 72 0.17 -10.75 21.29
N TRP A 73 0.91 -10.22 20.31
CA TRP A 73 2.36 -10.23 20.27
C TRP A 73 3.02 -9.38 21.38
N GLN A 74 2.28 -8.46 22.00
CA GLN A 74 2.73 -7.68 23.15
C GLN A 74 2.39 -8.38 24.49
N GLY A 75 1.64 -9.48 24.44
CA GLY A 75 1.16 -10.19 25.61
C GLY A 75 -0.20 -9.68 26.11
N GLU A 76 -0.83 -8.73 25.41
CA GLU A 76 -2.12 -8.14 25.82
C GLU A 76 -3.27 -9.07 25.46
N PRO A 77 -4.20 -9.38 26.39
CA PRO A 77 -5.29 -10.31 26.16
C PRO A 77 -6.36 -9.72 25.25
N HIS A 78 -6.69 -10.43 24.16
CA HIS A 78 -7.80 -10.09 23.26
C HIS A 78 -8.89 -11.16 23.28
N PRO A 79 -10.17 -10.78 23.31
CA PRO A 79 -11.27 -11.73 23.30
C PRO A 79 -11.47 -12.33 21.91
N ALA A 80 -11.25 -13.64 21.77
CA ALA A 80 -11.71 -14.41 20.62
C ALA A 80 -13.20 -14.78 20.83
N THR A 81 -14.04 -14.38 19.89
CA THR A 81 -15.48 -14.66 19.91
C THR A 81 -15.82 -15.78 18.94
N ASN A 82 -16.74 -16.66 19.34
CA ASN A 82 -17.28 -17.72 18.50
C ASN A 82 -18.52 -17.18 17.77
N THR A 83 -18.34 -16.66 16.56
CA THR A 83 -19.39 -15.89 15.87
C THR A 83 -20.42 -16.76 15.15
N THR A 84 -20.08 -17.98 14.75
CA THR A 84 -20.96 -18.85 13.93
C THR A 84 -20.95 -20.34 14.32
N GLY A 85 -20.43 -20.70 15.49
CA GLY A 85 -20.42 -22.07 16.00
C GLY A 85 -19.30 -22.96 15.43
N ALA A 86 -18.45 -22.42 14.54
CA ALA A 86 -17.30 -23.13 14.00
C ALA A 86 -16.21 -22.21 13.41
N GLU A 87 -16.27 -20.91 13.72
CA GLU A 87 -15.30 -19.91 13.29
C GLU A 87 -14.81 -19.14 14.52
N TYR A 88 -13.50 -19.17 14.76
CA TYR A 88 -12.85 -18.24 15.68
C TYR A 88 -12.06 -17.25 14.86
N GLN A 89 -12.26 -15.98 15.16
CA GLN A 89 -11.55 -14.89 14.55
C GLN A 89 -10.62 -14.28 15.60
N LEU A 90 -9.33 -14.28 15.33
CA LEU A 90 -8.36 -13.47 16.07
C LEU A 90 -7.88 -12.38 15.13
N ASP A 91 -8.40 -11.18 15.31
CA ASP A 91 -7.90 -10.00 14.63
C ASP A 91 -6.68 -9.50 15.39
N TYR A 92 -5.53 -9.52 14.74
CA TYR A 92 -4.31 -8.98 15.30
C TYR A 92 -3.74 -7.95 14.31
N ASN A 93 -3.38 -6.79 14.87
CA ASN A 93 -2.92 -5.62 14.12
C ASN A 93 -4.03 -4.89 13.33
N THR A 94 -5.00 -4.31 14.03
CA THR A 94 -6.04 -3.43 13.45
C THR A 94 -5.53 -2.02 13.08
N TRP A 95 -4.27 -1.72 13.36
CA TRP A 95 -3.69 -0.38 13.21
C TRP A 95 -3.12 -0.10 11.82
N GLN A 96 -2.81 -1.13 11.05
CA GLN A 96 -2.47 -0.97 9.63
C GLN A 96 -3.70 -1.27 8.78
N ALA A 97 -3.80 -0.66 7.60
CA ALA A 97 -4.89 -0.84 6.63
C ALA A 97 -5.02 -2.27 6.06
N ALA A 98 -4.41 -3.26 6.71
CA ALA A 98 -4.57 -4.69 6.51
C ALA A 98 -4.62 -5.34 7.91
N GLY A 99 -5.81 -5.77 8.33
CA GLY A 99 -5.92 -6.63 9.50
C GLY A 99 -5.40 -8.01 9.11
N ASN A 100 -4.47 -8.57 9.89
CA ASN A 100 -4.21 -9.99 9.78
C ASN A 100 -5.19 -10.70 10.68
N THR A 101 -5.96 -11.60 10.10
CA THR A 101 -6.98 -12.35 10.82
C THR A 101 -6.59 -13.82 10.80
N ILE A 102 -6.41 -14.43 11.98
CA ILE A 102 -6.37 -15.90 12.06
C ILE A 102 -7.82 -16.38 12.07
N CYS A 103 -8.24 -17.04 10.99
CA CYS A 103 -9.55 -17.65 10.89
C CYS A 103 -9.45 -19.14 11.23
N LEU A 104 -10.23 -19.60 12.21
CA LEU A 104 -10.39 -21.01 12.55
C LEU A 104 -11.71 -21.52 12.03
N LYS A 105 -11.81 -21.82 10.74
CA LYS A 105 -13.08 -22.26 10.15
C LYS A 105 -13.17 -23.78 10.06
N ARG A 106 -14.33 -24.35 10.42
CA ARG A 106 -14.70 -25.70 9.97
C ARG A 106 -15.07 -25.62 8.49
N ASP A 107 -14.09 -25.78 7.62
CA ASP A 107 -14.35 -25.97 6.20
C ASP A 107 -14.31 -27.46 5.86
N ALA A 108 -15.37 -27.96 5.22
CA ALA A 108 -15.41 -29.34 4.73
C ALA A 108 -14.55 -29.52 3.46
N ALA A 109 -14.21 -28.42 2.76
CA ALA A 109 -13.42 -28.42 1.53
C ALA A 109 -11.91 -28.29 1.77
N HIS A 110 -11.48 -27.79 2.95
CA HIS A 110 -10.07 -27.63 3.28
C HIS A 110 -9.68 -28.62 4.39
N ALA A 111 -8.66 -29.45 4.13
CA ALA A 111 -8.16 -30.42 5.09
C ALA A 111 -7.49 -29.78 6.32
N CYS A 112 -7.27 -28.46 6.30
CA CYS A 112 -6.69 -27.69 7.40
C CYS A 112 -7.74 -26.75 8.04
N PRO A 113 -8.04 -26.88 9.34
CA PRO A 113 -8.97 -25.99 10.05
C PRO A 113 -8.36 -24.63 10.43
N PHE A 114 -7.18 -24.28 9.90
CA PHE A 114 -6.44 -23.06 10.21
C PHE A 114 -5.97 -22.40 8.90
N TYR A 115 -6.34 -21.13 8.68
CA TYR A 115 -5.66 -20.29 7.70
C TYR A 115 -5.54 -18.85 8.21
N VAL A 116 -4.43 -18.20 7.86
CA VAL A 116 -4.24 -16.76 8.07
C VAL A 116 -4.83 -16.06 6.86
N ARG A 117 -5.80 -15.18 7.09
CA ARG A 117 -6.40 -14.34 6.07
C ARG A 117 -5.84 -12.93 6.24
N GLU A 118 -5.12 -12.45 5.24
CA GLU A 118 -4.87 -11.01 5.12
C GLU A 118 -6.20 -10.35 4.72
N GLU A 119 -6.92 -9.78 5.69
CA GLU A 119 -8.08 -8.95 5.43
C GLU A 119 -7.63 -7.50 5.31
N TYR A 120 -7.26 -7.11 4.09
CA TYR A 120 -7.41 -5.72 3.69
C TYR A 120 -8.90 -5.37 3.83
N PRO A 121 -9.27 -4.20 4.41
CA PRO A 121 -10.63 -3.71 4.40
C PRO A 121 -11.23 -3.94 3.03
N GLN A 122 -12.44 -4.49 2.94
CA GLN A 122 -13.05 -4.86 1.66
C GLN A 122 -13.00 -3.71 0.64
N GLU A 123 -13.05 -2.45 1.12
CA GLU A 123 -12.86 -1.25 0.32
C GLU A 123 -11.48 -1.15 -0.36
N THR A 124 -10.40 -1.48 0.34
CA THR A 124 -9.03 -1.46 -0.20
C THR A 124 -8.85 -2.56 -1.24
N LYS A 125 -9.30 -3.79 -0.94
CA LYS A 125 -9.24 -4.91 -1.89
C LYS A 125 -10.06 -4.63 -3.14
N ALA A 126 -11.30 -4.17 -2.97
CA ALA A 126 -12.15 -3.75 -4.07
C ALA A 126 -11.50 -2.62 -4.87
N ARG A 127 -10.88 -1.62 -4.24
CA ARG A 127 -10.14 -0.56 -4.96
C ARG A 127 -8.94 -1.06 -5.74
N THR A 128 -8.19 -2.02 -5.21
CA THR A 128 -7.00 -2.57 -5.89
C THR A 128 -7.35 -3.50 -7.06
N GLU A 129 -8.45 -4.25 -6.94
CA GLU A 129 -8.93 -5.20 -7.94
C GLU A 129 -9.86 -4.55 -8.98
N ALA A 130 -10.62 -3.50 -8.62
CA ALA A 130 -11.61 -2.85 -9.49
C ALA A 130 -11.01 -1.92 -10.54
N CYS A 131 -9.70 -1.77 -10.65
CA CYS A 131 -9.07 -1.00 -11.75
C CYS A 131 -9.13 -1.71 -13.11
N LEU A 132 -9.88 -2.81 -13.23
CA LEU A 132 -10.14 -3.52 -14.48
C LEU A 132 -11.61 -3.32 -14.90
N PRO A 133 -11.92 -3.07 -16.19
CA PRO A 133 -11.02 -2.93 -17.34
C PRO A 133 -10.64 -1.46 -17.62
N PHE A 134 -9.37 -1.12 -17.46
CA PHE A 134 -8.80 0.13 -17.97
C PHE A 134 -8.39 -0.09 -19.45
N ASP A 135 -8.99 0.66 -20.37
CA ASP A 135 -8.56 0.67 -21.79
C ASP A 135 -7.18 1.32 -21.88
N LYS A 136 -6.19 0.45 -21.83
CA LYS A 136 -4.77 0.77 -21.77
C LYS A 136 -4.38 1.61 -22.99
N GLU A 137 -4.62 1.13 -24.21
CA GLU A 137 -4.04 1.74 -25.42
C GLU A 137 -4.57 3.14 -25.73
N ALA A 138 -5.88 3.36 -25.69
CA ALA A 138 -6.47 4.63 -26.07
C ALA A 138 -6.07 5.75 -25.09
N TYR A 139 -6.04 5.44 -23.80
CA TYR A 139 -5.69 6.43 -22.78
C TYR A 139 -4.20 6.79 -22.79
N LEU A 140 -3.33 5.81 -23.05
CA LEU A 140 -1.89 5.95 -22.87
C LEU A 140 -1.24 6.85 -23.89
N ASN A 141 -1.70 6.85 -25.15
CA ASN A 141 -0.96 7.55 -26.20
C ASN A 141 -1.02 9.08 -26.11
N GLU A 142 -2.19 9.66 -25.81
CA GLU A 142 -2.30 11.13 -25.79
C GLU A 142 -1.96 11.73 -24.42
N ASN A 143 -2.51 11.16 -23.34
CA ASN A 143 -2.34 11.73 -22.02
C ASN A 143 -0.94 11.54 -21.44
N PHE A 144 -0.31 10.37 -21.64
CA PHE A 144 1.05 10.18 -21.11
C PHE A 144 2.05 11.04 -21.85
N ALA A 145 1.96 11.13 -23.18
CA ALA A 145 2.86 11.97 -23.96
C ALA A 145 2.77 13.43 -23.50
N ARG A 146 1.55 13.94 -23.30
CA ARG A 146 1.32 15.29 -22.77
C ARG A 146 1.87 15.47 -21.35
N LEU A 147 1.58 14.54 -20.44
CA LEU A 147 2.06 14.62 -19.05
C LEU A 147 3.58 14.54 -18.97
N LYS A 148 4.20 13.62 -19.72
CA LYS A 148 5.65 13.47 -19.83
C LYS A 148 6.29 14.73 -20.37
N LEU A 149 5.79 15.27 -21.49
CA LEU A 149 6.28 16.52 -22.06
C LEU A 149 6.15 17.69 -21.07
N THR A 150 5.04 17.76 -20.34
CA THR A 150 4.83 18.79 -19.30
C THR A 150 5.88 18.69 -18.19
N TYR A 151 6.18 17.47 -17.72
CA TYR A 151 7.23 17.23 -16.73
C TYR A 151 8.62 17.54 -17.28
N GLU A 152 8.96 17.09 -18.48
CA GLU A 152 10.26 17.29 -19.11
C GLU A 152 10.58 18.77 -19.36
N ASN A 153 9.54 19.58 -19.63
CA ASN A 153 9.66 21.03 -19.82
C ASN A 153 9.54 21.83 -18.51
N SER A 154 9.39 21.18 -17.35
CA SER A 154 9.28 21.87 -16.07
C SER A 154 10.65 22.30 -15.53
N ASP A 155 10.71 23.45 -14.86
CA ASP A 155 11.92 23.93 -14.18
C ASP A 155 12.40 22.93 -13.13
N TYR A 156 11.48 22.24 -12.46
CA TYR A 156 11.79 21.17 -11.52
C TYR A 156 12.63 20.05 -12.16
N CYS A 157 12.25 19.57 -13.34
CA CYS A 157 13.00 18.54 -14.06
C CYS A 157 14.38 19.06 -14.50
N ALA A 158 14.44 20.32 -14.96
CA ALA A 158 15.70 20.96 -15.33
C ALA A 158 16.66 21.08 -14.14
N GLN A 159 16.18 21.57 -12.99
CA GLN A 159 16.95 21.68 -11.75
C GLN A 159 17.44 20.31 -11.26
N LEU A 160 16.56 19.30 -11.24
CA LEU A 160 16.93 17.95 -10.85
C LEU A 160 18.04 17.38 -11.74
N LYS A 161 17.91 17.52 -13.07
CA LYS A 161 18.92 17.06 -14.03
C LYS A 161 20.25 17.80 -13.84
N ALA A 162 20.22 19.12 -13.69
CA ALA A 162 21.40 19.94 -13.50
C ALA A 162 22.16 19.53 -12.22
N TYR A 163 21.45 19.44 -11.10
CA TYR A 163 22.05 19.10 -9.82
C TYR A 163 22.63 17.67 -9.80
N LEU A 164 21.92 16.69 -10.37
CA LEU A 164 22.45 15.33 -10.52
C LEU A 164 23.69 15.29 -11.43
N ALA A 165 23.68 16.03 -12.55
CA ALA A 165 24.82 16.08 -13.46
C ALA A 165 26.08 16.66 -12.80
N GLU A 166 25.92 17.70 -11.96
CA GLU A 166 27.01 18.33 -11.22
C GLU A 166 27.60 17.41 -10.14
N ASN A 167 26.75 16.66 -9.42
CA ASN A 167 27.17 15.98 -8.19
C ASN A 167 27.39 14.46 -8.34
N LYS A 168 26.84 13.80 -9.36
CA LYS A 168 26.88 12.32 -9.47
C LYS A 168 28.28 11.70 -9.45
N ALA A 169 29.29 12.41 -9.99
CA ALA A 169 30.65 11.91 -10.06
C ALA A 169 31.32 11.80 -8.66
N SER A 170 30.92 12.67 -7.73
CA SER A 170 31.44 12.76 -6.36
C SER A 170 30.58 11.99 -5.36
N MET A 171 29.44 11.49 -5.79
CA MET A 171 28.50 10.74 -4.97
C MET A 171 28.85 9.26 -4.89
N LYS A 172 28.39 8.60 -3.83
CA LYS A 172 28.39 7.14 -3.74
C LYS A 172 27.69 6.51 -4.94
N GLU A 173 28.21 5.37 -5.40
CA GLU A 173 27.64 4.64 -6.53
C GLU A 173 26.19 4.25 -6.24
N VAL A 174 25.30 4.48 -7.22
CA VAL A 174 23.90 4.05 -7.18
C VAL A 174 23.76 2.78 -8.01
N LYS A 175 23.29 1.70 -7.40
CA LYS A 175 23.04 0.40 -8.05
C LYS A 175 21.57 0.05 -8.15
N GLN A 176 20.71 0.79 -7.46
CA GLN A 176 19.26 0.62 -7.52
C GLN A 176 18.55 1.89 -7.03
N ILE A 177 17.32 2.07 -7.49
CA ILE A 177 16.40 3.08 -7.00
C ILE A 177 15.24 2.38 -6.30
N ILE A 178 14.89 2.84 -5.10
CA ILE A 178 13.74 2.34 -4.34
C ILE A 178 12.76 3.49 -4.08
N CYS A 179 11.56 3.34 -4.62
CA CYS A 179 10.44 4.26 -4.49
C CYS A 179 9.50 3.76 -3.39
N ILE A 180 9.29 4.53 -2.32
CA ILE A 180 8.40 4.14 -1.21
C ILE A 180 7.36 5.23 -0.98
N GLY A 181 6.09 4.86 -1.05
CA GLY A 181 4.98 5.79 -0.77
C GLY A 181 4.65 6.76 -1.90
N LEU A 182 4.82 6.39 -3.18
CA LEU A 182 4.52 7.29 -4.31
C LEU A 182 3.05 7.31 -4.75
N GLY A 183 2.21 6.55 -4.05
CA GLY A 183 0.79 6.43 -4.27
C GLY A 183 0.39 5.63 -5.50
N ASN A 184 -0.92 5.48 -5.67
CA ASN A 184 -1.50 4.75 -6.79
C ASN A 184 -1.43 5.57 -8.08
N PHE A 185 -0.91 4.96 -9.13
CA PHE A 185 -0.83 5.57 -10.45
C PHE A 185 -2.21 6.00 -11.00
N LEU A 186 -3.25 5.21 -10.73
CA LEU A 186 -4.61 5.48 -11.17
C LEU A 186 -5.45 6.01 -10.00
N LYS A 187 -6.36 6.93 -10.28
CA LYS A 187 -7.43 7.38 -9.39
C LYS A 187 -8.78 7.07 -10.03
N ALA A 188 -9.73 6.63 -9.21
CA ALA A 188 -11.11 6.48 -9.63
C ALA A 188 -11.76 7.86 -9.73
N GLU A 189 -12.37 8.16 -10.87
CA GLU A 189 -13.24 9.30 -11.09
C GLU A 189 -14.64 8.79 -11.41
N ARG A 190 -15.65 9.38 -10.76
CA ARG A 190 -17.04 9.15 -11.14
C ARG A 190 -17.27 9.87 -12.47
N LYS A 191 -17.81 9.17 -13.47
CA LYS A 191 -18.30 9.84 -14.69
C LYS A 191 -19.24 10.95 -14.22
N LYS A 192 -18.90 12.20 -14.56
CA LYS A 192 -19.85 13.28 -14.41
C LYS A 192 -20.95 12.98 -15.41
N GLU A 193 -22.12 12.60 -14.92
CA GLU A 193 -23.31 12.66 -15.76
C GLU A 193 -23.35 14.08 -16.32
N ASP A 194 -23.34 14.19 -17.65
CA ASP A 194 -23.62 15.44 -18.33
C ASP A 194 -25.04 15.83 -17.94
N LYS A 195 -25.20 16.49 -16.78
CA LYS A 195 -26.47 17.08 -16.42
C LYS A 195 -26.74 18.11 -17.51
N PRO A 196 -27.75 17.92 -18.36
CA PRO A 196 -28.13 18.97 -19.30
C PRO A 196 -28.42 20.20 -18.44
N CYS A 197 -27.69 21.29 -18.69
CA CYS A 197 -27.80 22.54 -17.93
C CYS A 197 -29.14 23.28 -18.15
N ASP A 198 -30.23 22.58 -18.46
CA ASP A 198 -31.57 23.14 -18.58
C ASP A 198 -32.29 23.10 -17.22
N ASN A 199 -31.78 23.92 -16.28
CA ASN A 199 -32.42 24.19 -14.99
C ASN A 199 -33.68 25.07 -15.10
N THR A 200 -34.19 25.32 -16.30
CA THR A 200 -35.32 26.22 -16.54
C THR A 200 -36.68 25.55 -16.36
N THR A 201 -36.80 24.22 -16.50
CA THR A 201 -38.11 23.55 -16.45
C THR A 201 -38.46 22.97 -15.08
N GLU A 202 -37.50 22.44 -14.31
CA GLU A 202 -37.79 21.81 -13.01
C GLU A 202 -38.19 22.81 -11.91
N LYS A 203 -37.66 24.04 -11.93
CA LYS A 203 -38.10 25.10 -10.99
C LYS A 203 -39.54 25.57 -11.25
N GLN A 204 -40.06 25.43 -12.47
CA GLN A 204 -41.44 25.83 -12.78
C GLN A 204 -42.46 24.77 -12.36
N GLN A 205 -42.08 23.48 -12.28
CA GLN A 205 -43.00 22.43 -11.84
C GLN A 205 -43.08 22.30 -10.31
N ALA A 206 -41.99 22.58 -9.58
CA ALA A 206 -42.00 22.57 -8.12
C ALA A 206 -42.85 23.70 -7.49
N ALA A 207 -43.09 24.80 -8.20
CA ALA A 207 -43.89 25.92 -7.70
C ALA A 207 -45.41 25.68 -7.75
N ASN A 208 -45.89 24.68 -8.51
CA ASN A 208 -47.32 24.53 -8.80
C ASN A 208 -48.05 23.46 -7.97
N ASN A 209 -47.36 22.65 -7.15
CA ASN A 209 -47.99 21.58 -6.36
C ASN A 209 -47.36 21.42 -4.96
N PRO A 210 -47.81 22.20 -3.95
CA PRO A 210 -47.29 22.13 -2.58
C PRO A 210 -47.83 20.94 -1.73
N GLY A 211 -48.56 19.99 -2.33
CA GLY A 211 -49.41 19.04 -1.59
C GLY A 211 -48.98 17.58 -1.52
N ASP A 212 -47.93 17.14 -2.24
CA ASP A 212 -47.60 15.71 -2.34
C ASP A 212 -46.10 15.47 -2.09
N ALA A 213 -45.74 15.40 -0.81
CA ALA A 213 -44.41 15.01 -0.35
C ALA A 213 -44.36 13.49 -0.15
N THR A 214 -44.63 12.72 -1.20
CA THR A 214 -44.36 11.27 -1.21
C THR A 214 -42.88 11.04 -1.53
N SER A 215 -42.25 10.15 -0.76
CA SER A 215 -40.82 9.86 -0.79
C SER A 215 -40.32 9.51 -2.19
N VAL A 216 -39.61 10.44 -2.84
CA VAL A 216 -38.88 10.16 -4.07
C VAL A 216 -37.77 9.17 -3.72
N ASN A 217 -37.89 7.93 -4.19
CA ASN A 217 -36.83 6.93 -4.11
C ASN A 217 -35.58 7.52 -4.78
N LYS A 218 -34.56 7.87 -3.98
CA LYS A 218 -33.27 8.26 -4.53
C LYS A 218 -32.76 7.07 -5.36
N PRO A 219 -32.38 7.27 -6.63
CA PRO A 219 -31.79 6.21 -7.42
C PRO A 219 -30.58 5.66 -6.66
N ASP A 220 -30.48 4.34 -6.63
CA ASP A 220 -29.42 3.60 -5.93
C ASP A 220 -28.06 4.05 -6.46
N GLU A 221 -27.36 4.88 -5.68
CA GLU A 221 -26.06 5.45 -6.03
C GLU A 221 -24.94 4.40 -6.19
N SER A 222 -25.20 3.13 -5.84
CA SER A 222 -24.21 2.05 -5.88
C SER A 222 -23.83 1.56 -7.28
N THR A 223 -24.52 2.02 -8.34
CA THR A 223 -24.30 1.54 -9.72
C THR A 223 -23.57 2.50 -10.65
N LYS A 224 -23.09 3.64 -10.16
CA LYS A 224 -22.38 4.62 -11.01
C LYS A 224 -21.05 4.02 -11.52
N GLU A 225 -20.94 3.93 -12.84
CA GLU A 225 -19.73 3.44 -13.53
C GLU A 225 -18.53 4.32 -13.15
N LEU A 226 -17.53 3.72 -12.51
CA LEU A 226 -16.26 4.37 -12.21
C LEU A 226 -15.36 4.31 -13.43
N THR A 227 -14.77 5.44 -13.78
CA THR A 227 -13.67 5.51 -14.75
C THR A 227 -12.36 5.72 -14.02
N TYR A 228 -11.30 5.07 -14.47
CA TYR A 228 -9.97 5.29 -13.90
C TYR A 228 -9.16 6.22 -14.79
N VAL A 229 -8.59 7.25 -14.19
CA VAL A 229 -7.66 8.17 -14.85
C VAL A 229 -6.35 8.21 -14.06
N PRO A 230 -5.20 8.53 -14.65
CA PRO A 230 -3.96 8.76 -13.93
C PRO A 230 -4.12 9.85 -12.89
N ASN A 231 -3.52 9.58 -11.74
CA ASN A 231 -3.22 10.61 -10.79
C ASN A 231 -1.97 11.36 -11.27
N GLN A 232 -2.16 12.58 -11.78
CA GLN A 232 -1.09 13.40 -12.35
C GLN A 232 0.07 13.62 -11.36
N SER A 233 -0.22 13.81 -10.07
CA SER A 233 0.81 14.00 -9.05
C SER A 233 1.69 12.76 -8.91
N HIS A 234 1.07 11.57 -8.79
CA HIS A 234 1.81 10.31 -8.66
C HIS A 234 2.55 9.98 -9.97
N PHE A 235 1.96 10.28 -11.13
CA PHE A 235 2.60 10.13 -12.44
C PHE A 235 3.95 10.87 -12.50
N TYR A 236 4.01 12.11 -12.01
CA TYR A 236 5.26 12.87 -11.98
C TYR A 236 6.28 12.31 -11.02
N GLN A 237 5.85 11.74 -9.89
CA GLN A 237 6.78 11.07 -8.96
C GLN A 237 7.46 9.86 -9.61
N TYR A 238 6.75 9.10 -10.46
CA TYR A 238 7.37 8.00 -11.23
C TYR A 238 8.24 8.47 -12.41
N LEU A 239 7.95 9.63 -13.01
CA LEU A 239 8.85 10.23 -14.01
C LEU A 239 10.14 10.77 -13.39
N LEU A 240 10.04 11.27 -12.18
CA LEU A 240 11.17 11.63 -11.34
C LEU A 240 12.04 10.39 -11.04
N ALA A 241 11.39 9.27 -10.71
CA ALA A 241 11.83 7.88 -10.95
C ALA A 241 12.87 7.72 -12.06
N CYS A 242 12.34 7.87 -13.26
CA CYS A 242 13.08 7.69 -14.49
C CYS A 242 14.19 8.73 -14.68
N THR A 243 13.98 9.98 -14.25
CA THR A 243 14.99 11.04 -14.40
C THR A 243 16.22 10.74 -13.55
N VAL A 244 16.03 10.26 -12.33
CA VAL A 244 17.13 9.82 -11.46
C VAL A 244 17.84 8.63 -12.12
N ARG A 245 17.10 7.65 -12.63
CA ARG A 245 17.67 6.51 -13.35
C ARG A 245 18.54 6.95 -14.53
N GLU A 246 18.00 7.77 -15.42
CA GLU A 246 18.70 8.29 -16.60
C GLU A 246 19.99 9.04 -16.22
N ALA A 247 20.01 9.72 -15.07
CA ALA A 247 21.19 10.44 -14.61
C ALA A 247 22.33 9.50 -14.18
N PHE A 248 22.01 8.32 -13.64
CA PHE A 248 22.97 7.35 -13.09
C PHE A 248 23.27 6.17 -14.02
N GLU A 249 22.43 5.90 -15.02
CA GLU A 249 22.69 4.86 -16.01
C GLU A 249 23.93 5.18 -16.86
N SER A 250 24.81 4.18 -17.00
CA SER A 250 26.02 4.26 -17.82
C SER A 250 25.77 3.91 -19.30
N GLY A 251 24.59 3.41 -19.65
CA GLY A 251 24.22 3.02 -21.01
C GLY A 251 23.00 2.11 -21.07
N PRO A 252 22.50 1.81 -22.29
CA PRO A 252 21.24 1.08 -22.50
C PRO A 252 21.29 -0.39 -22.07
N ASP A 253 22.48 -1.00 -21.99
CA ASP A 253 22.64 -2.44 -21.78
C ASP A 253 22.56 -2.87 -20.30
N THR A 254 22.59 -1.90 -19.38
CA THR A 254 22.56 -2.16 -17.93
C THR A 254 21.61 -1.20 -17.25
N PRO A 255 20.28 -1.35 -17.48
CA PRO A 255 19.31 -0.45 -16.90
C PRO A 255 19.36 -0.53 -15.38
N LEU A 256 19.40 0.62 -14.73
CA LEU A 256 19.43 0.70 -13.28
C LEU A 256 18.05 0.30 -12.75
N PRO A 257 17.93 -0.76 -11.94
CA PRO A 257 16.63 -1.25 -11.51
C PRO A 257 15.92 -0.23 -10.63
N ILE A 258 14.63 -0.04 -10.89
CA ILE A 258 13.72 0.73 -10.04
C ILE A 258 12.72 -0.22 -9.41
N TYR A 259 12.64 -0.19 -8.08
CA TYR A 259 11.62 -0.88 -7.32
C TYR A 259 10.62 0.12 -6.74
N ALA A 260 9.34 -0.21 -6.74
CA ALA A 260 8.30 0.60 -6.10
C ALA A 260 7.53 -0.23 -5.06
N GLN A 261 7.34 0.32 -3.87
CA GLN A 261 6.49 -0.24 -2.83
C GLN A 261 5.51 0.83 -2.35
N ASP A 262 4.23 0.58 -2.57
CA ASP A 262 3.14 1.35 -2.00
C ASP A 262 1.88 0.47 -1.96
N PRO A 263 1.25 0.27 -0.79
CA PRO A 263 0.05 -0.56 -0.64
C PRO A 263 -1.12 -0.12 -1.53
N LEU A 264 -1.16 1.15 -1.95
CA LEU A 264 -2.23 1.71 -2.77
C LEU A 264 -2.08 1.38 -4.26
N ILE A 265 -0.93 0.83 -4.71
CA ILE A 265 -0.75 0.50 -6.14
C ILE A 265 -1.67 -0.67 -6.52
N CYS A 266 -2.72 -0.32 -7.26
CA CYS A 266 -3.69 -1.26 -7.82
C CYS A 266 -3.08 -2.16 -8.92
N VAL A 267 -3.78 -3.24 -9.29
CA VAL A 267 -3.34 -4.20 -10.33
C VAL A 267 -3.04 -3.50 -11.66
N GLY A 268 -3.92 -2.59 -12.10
CA GLY A 268 -3.70 -1.80 -13.33
C GLY A 268 -2.47 -0.91 -13.23
N GLY A 269 -2.24 -0.29 -12.07
CA GLY A 269 -1.04 0.52 -11.79
C GLY A 269 0.25 -0.30 -11.87
N ARG A 270 0.26 -1.54 -11.36
CA ARG A 270 1.42 -2.44 -11.45
C ARG A 270 1.79 -2.74 -12.90
N SER A 271 0.81 -3.05 -13.73
CA SER A 271 1.04 -3.29 -15.16
C SER A 271 1.56 -2.04 -15.87
N LEU A 272 1.01 -0.86 -15.57
CA LEU A 272 1.49 0.40 -16.15
C LEU A 272 2.93 0.74 -15.74
N LEU A 273 3.25 0.61 -14.45
CA LEU A 273 4.60 0.85 -13.92
C LEU A 273 5.63 -0.08 -14.57
N LYS A 274 5.29 -1.36 -14.72
CA LYS A 274 6.14 -2.34 -15.39
C LYS A 274 6.31 -2.00 -16.87
N ASP A 275 5.21 -1.83 -17.59
CA ASP A 275 5.22 -1.79 -19.05
C ASP A 275 5.72 -0.46 -19.62
N TYR A 276 5.50 0.67 -18.92
CA TYR A 276 5.88 2.00 -19.41
C TYR A 276 7.16 2.55 -18.78
N PHE A 277 7.38 2.25 -17.49
CA PHE A 277 8.49 2.84 -16.75
C PHE A 277 9.60 1.81 -16.48
N ASN A 278 9.39 0.53 -16.79
CA ASN A 278 10.28 -0.56 -16.38
C ASN A 278 10.54 -0.52 -14.86
N ILE A 279 9.46 -0.34 -14.08
CA ILE A 279 9.49 -0.29 -12.62
C ILE A 279 8.89 -1.59 -12.08
N THR A 280 9.62 -2.26 -11.20
CA THR A 280 9.15 -3.48 -10.54
C THR A 280 8.43 -3.14 -9.24
N VAL A 281 7.11 -3.38 -9.19
CA VAL A 281 6.36 -3.22 -7.93
C VAL A 281 6.59 -4.43 -7.05
N ILE A 282 7.06 -4.20 -5.83
CA ILE A 282 7.41 -5.23 -4.84
C ILE A 282 6.41 -5.25 -3.66
N GLY A 283 6.45 -6.31 -2.86
CA GLY A 283 5.55 -6.47 -1.70
C GLY A 283 6.04 -5.72 -0.47
N ASP A 284 5.16 -5.49 0.52
CA ASP A 284 5.54 -4.90 1.80
C ASP A 284 6.09 -5.98 2.78
N PRO A 285 7.26 -5.80 3.45
CA PRO A 285 8.19 -4.67 3.48
C PRO A 285 9.46 -4.88 2.64
N GLU A 286 9.35 -5.48 1.45
CA GLU A 286 10.51 -5.86 0.64
C GLU A 286 11.39 -4.66 0.23
N ALA A 287 10.84 -3.46 0.13
CA ALA A 287 11.61 -2.25 -0.16
C ALA A 287 12.67 -1.98 0.90
N PHE A 288 12.31 -2.12 2.18
CA PHE A 288 13.26 -1.92 3.29
C PHE A 288 14.30 -3.04 3.34
N VAL A 289 13.89 -4.28 3.07
CA VAL A 289 14.81 -5.43 3.00
C VAL A 289 15.84 -5.29 1.88
N LYS A 290 15.46 -4.60 0.78
CA LYS A 290 16.35 -4.34 -0.37
C LYS A 290 17.27 -3.15 -0.17
N LEU A 291 17.13 -2.37 0.89
CA LEU A 291 18.01 -1.23 1.14
C LEU A 291 19.46 -1.69 1.30
N THR A 292 20.33 -1.04 0.53
CA THR A 292 21.78 -1.17 0.61
C THR A 292 22.40 0.21 0.60
N GLU A 293 23.69 0.25 0.88
CA GLU A 293 24.47 1.47 0.86
C GLU A 293 24.58 2.11 -0.55
N ASN A 294 24.31 1.34 -1.61
CA ASN A 294 24.25 1.80 -3.00
C ASN A 294 22.82 2.10 -3.49
N THR A 295 21.88 2.34 -2.57
CA THR A 295 20.48 2.64 -2.91
C THR A 295 20.24 4.14 -3.00
N PHE A 296 19.54 4.58 -4.05
CA PHE A 296 18.93 5.90 -4.11
C PHE A 296 17.44 5.78 -3.74
N ILE A 297 17.01 6.49 -2.72
CA ILE A 297 15.63 6.41 -2.21
C ILE A 297 14.82 7.59 -2.75
N ILE A 298 13.59 7.31 -3.19
CA ILE A 298 12.61 8.35 -3.51
C ILE A 298 11.37 8.09 -2.68
N THR A 299 10.96 9.08 -1.89
CA THR A 299 9.77 8.96 -1.06
C THR A 299 9.08 10.31 -0.99
N VAL A 300 7.75 10.30 -1.15
CA VAL A 300 6.94 11.52 -1.19
C VAL A 300 5.68 11.23 -0.40
N TRP A 301 5.54 11.81 0.79
CA TRP A 301 4.39 11.57 1.68
C TRP A 301 4.16 10.09 2.06
N PRO A 302 5.18 9.36 2.54
CA PRO A 302 4.97 8.00 2.99
C PRO A 302 4.08 7.96 4.25
N TRP A 303 3.29 6.88 4.40
CA TRP A 303 2.57 6.57 5.64
C TRP A 303 3.42 5.78 6.64
N VAL A 304 4.75 5.80 6.46
CA VAL A 304 5.72 5.13 7.32
C VAL A 304 6.98 6.00 7.41
N PRO A 305 7.79 5.85 8.48
CA PRO A 305 9.01 6.64 8.69
C PRO A 305 10.16 6.27 7.74
N VAL A 306 9.96 6.43 6.43
CA VAL A 306 10.91 5.96 5.39
C VAL A 306 12.29 6.54 5.60
N ARG A 307 12.40 7.85 5.84
CA ARG A 307 13.70 8.52 5.94
C ARG A 307 14.48 8.00 7.15
N GLN A 308 13.81 7.88 8.29
CA GLN A 308 14.41 7.42 9.54
C GLN A 308 14.79 5.94 9.48
N LEU A 309 13.88 5.07 8.99
CA LEU A 309 14.16 3.66 8.79
C LEU A 309 15.34 3.45 7.83
N ALA A 310 15.39 4.22 6.74
CA ALA A 310 16.48 4.10 5.78
C ALA A 310 17.85 4.46 6.38
N VAL A 311 17.94 5.56 7.13
CA VAL A 311 19.22 5.93 7.77
C VAL A 311 19.58 4.98 8.90
N ASP A 312 18.61 4.47 9.66
CA ASP A 312 18.85 3.52 10.75
C ASP A 312 19.33 2.16 10.25
N LEU A 313 18.66 1.62 9.23
CA LEU A 313 19.04 0.34 8.61
C LEU A 313 20.42 0.41 7.94
N LEU A 314 20.83 1.61 7.49
CA LEU A 314 22.08 1.85 6.79
C LEU A 314 23.10 2.66 7.62
N ASP A 315 22.93 2.72 8.95
CA ASP A 315 23.73 3.55 9.85
C ASP A 315 25.23 3.25 9.74
N LYS A 316 25.58 1.95 9.72
CA LYS A 316 26.95 1.46 9.54
C LYS A 316 27.60 1.86 8.21
N TYR A 317 26.82 2.37 7.26
CA TYR A 317 27.28 2.84 5.96
C TYR A 317 27.18 4.36 5.79
N GLY A 318 26.76 5.06 6.85
CA GLY A 318 26.47 6.49 6.83
C GLY A 318 25.17 6.86 6.10
N GLY A 319 24.29 5.89 5.80
CA GLY A 319 23.04 6.10 5.08
C GLY A 319 23.04 5.60 3.61
N PRO A 320 21.93 5.84 2.89
CA PRO A 320 21.81 5.53 1.46
C PRO A 320 22.74 6.40 0.59
N ALA A 321 22.91 6.04 -0.68
CA ALA A 321 23.74 6.80 -1.62
C ALA A 321 23.13 8.17 -1.94
N GLY A 322 21.81 8.24 -1.98
CA GLY A 322 21.06 9.48 -2.12
C GLY A 322 19.61 9.28 -1.71
N MET A 323 18.94 10.38 -1.43
CA MET A 323 17.54 10.41 -1.05
C MET A 323 16.89 11.65 -1.64
N LEU A 324 15.81 11.48 -2.38
CA LEU A 324 14.91 12.57 -2.75
C LEU A 324 13.62 12.41 -1.96
N CYS A 325 13.38 13.36 -1.07
CA CYS A 325 12.28 13.30 -0.12
C CYS A 325 11.77 14.69 0.22
N GLU A 326 10.80 14.78 1.11
CA GLU A 326 10.49 16.07 1.74
C GLU A 326 11.69 16.59 2.52
N GLU A 327 11.76 17.91 2.66
CA GLU A 327 12.83 18.53 3.42
C GLU A 327 12.92 17.97 4.85
N ILE A 328 14.14 17.59 5.22
CA ILE A 328 14.56 17.27 6.58
C ILE A 328 14.72 18.62 7.30
N MET A 329 13.71 19.03 8.07
CA MET A 329 13.60 20.39 8.62
C MET A 329 14.37 20.61 9.92
N ASN A 330 14.46 19.61 10.78
CA ASN A 330 15.07 19.68 12.11
C ASN A 330 15.57 18.29 12.52
N ASN A 331 15.96 18.05 13.77
CA ASN A 331 16.45 16.76 14.29
C ASN A 331 15.36 15.84 14.84
N GLY A 332 14.09 16.12 14.54
CA GLY A 332 12.95 15.37 15.08
C GLY A 332 12.60 15.72 16.52
N THR A 333 13.30 16.64 17.17
CA THR A 333 12.99 17.03 18.56
C THR A 333 11.99 18.19 18.62
N HIS A 334 11.50 18.69 17.47
CA HIS A 334 10.57 19.83 17.39
C HIS A 334 9.48 19.56 16.35
N CYS A 335 8.22 19.81 16.70
CA CYS A 335 7.11 19.88 15.73
C CYS A 335 6.31 21.16 16.02
N ASN A 336 5.94 21.92 14.99
CA ASN A 336 5.17 23.18 15.10
C ASN A 336 5.75 24.25 16.06
N GLY A 337 7.08 24.29 16.22
CA GLY A 337 7.74 25.26 17.12
C GLY A 337 7.65 24.92 18.60
N VAL A 338 7.15 23.73 18.94
CA VAL A 338 7.13 23.18 20.30
C VAL A 338 8.14 22.04 20.39
N GLU A 339 9.02 22.09 21.38
CA GLU A 339 9.86 20.96 21.76
C GLU A 339 8.94 19.92 22.42
N TYR A 340 8.77 18.76 21.79
CA TYR A 340 7.93 17.70 22.34
C TYR A 340 8.67 17.09 23.54
N VAL A 341 8.40 17.61 24.73
CA VAL A 341 8.55 16.84 25.96
C VAL A 341 7.39 15.87 25.96
N ASN A 342 7.70 14.57 25.90
CA ASN A 342 6.79 13.43 25.74
C ASN A 342 5.67 13.42 26.80
N ASN A 343 4.68 14.30 26.66
CA ASN A 343 3.52 14.43 27.52
C ASN A 343 2.32 14.00 26.68
N SER A 344 1.84 12.81 27.02
CA SER A 344 0.66 12.13 26.51
C SER A 344 -0.56 13.06 26.43
N ASP A 345 -1.30 12.97 25.32
CA ASP A 345 -2.79 12.83 25.28
C ASP A 345 -3.46 13.41 24.02
N GLU A 346 -2.73 14.06 23.10
CA GLU A 346 -3.31 14.53 21.82
C GLU A 346 -2.78 13.69 20.63
N GLU A 347 -3.52 12.64 20.27
CA GLU A 347 -3.25 11.70 19.16
C GLU A 347 -3.28 12.33 17.75
N GLU A 348 -3.68 13.60 17.61
CA GLU A 348 -3.92 14.24 16.30
C GLU A 348 -2.64 14.76 15.59
N ASP A 349 -1.46 14.73 16.21
CA ASP A 349 -0.20 15.17 15.58
C ASP A 349 0.70 14.00 15.09
N LEU A 350 0.23 12.75 15.21
CA LEU A 350 0.93 11.54 14.73
C LEU A 350 0.99 11.42 13.19
N TRP A 351 0.39 12.35 12.44
CA TRP A 351 0.28 12.28 10.98
C TRP A 351 1.55 12.66 10.20
N THR A 352 2.58 13.19 10.85
CA THR A 352 3.92 13.18 10.24
C THR A 352 4.61 11.88 10.64
N LEU A 353 4.22 10.76 10.03
CA LEU A 353 4.80 9.43 10.31
C LEU A 353 6.26 9.31 9.86
N ASP A 354 6.83 10.36 9.29
CA ASP A 354 8.22 10.45 8.87
C ASP A 354 8.81 11.79 9.34
N PRO A 355 8.78 12.11 10.65
CA PRO A 355 9.42 13.32 11.13
C PRO A 355 10.94 13.17 10.99
N SER A 356 11.70 14.20 11.32
CA SER A 356 13.14 14.03 11.32
C SER A 356 13.65 13.22 12.52
N SER A 357 14.94 12.92 12.59
CA SER A 357 15.61 12.30 13.74
C SER A 357 17.04 12.84 13.86
N PRO A 358 17.73 12.66 15.01
CA PRO A 358 19.12 13.09 15.15
C PRO A 358 20.03 12.46 14.08
N ARG A 359 19.81 11.18 13.78
CA ARG A 359 20.54 10.45 12.72
C ARG A 359 20.19 10.95 11.33
N LEU A 360 18.94 11.31 11.08
CA LEU A 360 18.55 11.88 9.79
C LEU A 360 19.18 13.27 9.58
N GLU A 361 19.31 14.07 10.63
CA GLU A 361 20.08 15.33 10.59
C GLU A 361 21.59 15.11 10.42
N GLU A 362 22.16 14.07 11.04
CA GLU A 362 23.54 13.70 10.78
C GLU A 362 23.75 13.27 9.33
N TYR A 363 22.83 12.48 8.77
CA TYR A 363 22.82 12.13 7.36
C TYR A 363 22.76 13.38 6.48
N LYS A 364 21.82 14.30 6.76
CA LYS A 364 21.71 15.59 6.09
C LYS A 364 23.02 16.36 6.09
N LYS A 365 23.69 16.48 7.24
CA LYS A 365 24.99 17.18 7.38
C LYS A 365 26.11 16.53 6.56
N LYS A 366 26.04 15.22 6.33
CA LYS A 366 27.00 14.48 5.49
C LYS A 366 26.75 14.69 4.00
N CYS A 367 25.54 15.09 3.59
CA CYS A 367 25.19 15.31 2.19
C CYS A 367 25.71 16.65 1.63
N PHE A 368 25.86 16.73 0.30
CA PHE A 368 26.28 17.97 -0.37
C PHE A 368 25.39 19.16 0.00
N GLY A 369 26.01 20.20 0.55
CA GLY A 369 25.34 21.45 0.93
C GLY A 369 24.26 21.32 2.02
N GLY A 370 24.18 20.18 2.73
CA GLY A 370 23.07 19.92 3.65
C GLY A 370 21.74 19.60 2.96
N GLY A 371 21.77 19.25 1.66
CA GLY A 371 20.61 19.03 0.82
C GLY A 371 20.35 20.19 -0.15
N TYR A 372 19.93 19.86 -1.37
CA TYR A 372 19.52 20.82 -2.38
C TYR A 372 18.00 20.90 -2.42
N ARG A 373 17.46 22.07 -2.12
CA ARG A 373 16.03 22.33 -2.27
C ARG A 373 15.73 22.47 -3.76
N LEU A 374 14.80 21.68 -4.24
CA LEU A 374 14.24 21.87 -5.57
C LEU A 374 13.21 22.98 -5.43
N GLU A 375 13.56 24.17 -5.90
CA GLU A 375 12.62 25.28 -5.93
C GLU A 375 11.59 25.03 -7.05
N ASP A 376 10.43 25.66 -6.91
CA ASP A 376 9.48 26.02 -7.97
C ASP A 376 8.15 25.28 -8.20
N GLU A 377 7.26 26.06 -8.81
CA GLU A 377 5.80 26.07 -9.05
C GLU A 377 5.07 24.80 -9.57
N LEU A 378 5.56 23.59 -9.35
CA LEU A 378 4.70 22.41 -9.54
C LEU A 378 3.63 22.34 -8.43
N LYS A 379 2.64 23.24 -8.48
CA LYS A 379 1.30 23.08 -7.88
C LYS A 379 0.67 21.73 -8.23
N ILE A 380 1.24 21.04 -9.22
CA ILE A 380 0.82 19.75 -9.73
C ILE A 380 1.14 18.61 -8.76
N ILE A 381 2.25 18.64 -8.04
CA ILE A 381 2.47 17.74 -6.90
C ILE A 381 2.00 18.52 -5.68
N LYS A 382 0.68 18.76 -5.54
CA LYS A 382 0.12 19.63 -4.48
C LYS A 382 0.85 19.40 -3.15
N PRO A 383 1.84 20.23 -2.77
CA PRO A 383 2.22 20.26 -1.39
C PRO A 383 1.03 20.98 -0.77
N ARG A 384 0.33 20.34 0.16
CA ARG A 384 -0.29 21.19 1.16
C ARG A 384 0.89 21.98 1.76
N PRO A 385 0.91 23.32 1.68
CA PRO A 385 1.97 24.08 2.32
C PRO A 385 2.08 23.62 3.79
N PRO A 386 3.29 23.50 4.36
CA PRO A 386 4.52 24.21 3.95
C PRO A 386 5.65 23.36 3.33
N TYR A 387 5.43 22.11 2.89
CA TYR A 387 6.55 21.21 2.58
C TYR A 387 7.14 21.38 1.17
N SER A 388 8.47 21.48 1.08
CA SER A 388 9.26 21.43 -0.16
C SER A 388 10.01 20.11 -0.29
N ASN A 389 10.19 19.62 -1.52
CA ASN A 389 11.06 18.47 -1.78
C ASN A 389 12.53 18.91 -1.76
N ALA A 390 13.39 18.06 -1.20
CA ALA A 390 14.82 18.26 -1.11
C ALA A 390 15.59 17.00 -1.54
N LEU A 391 16.73 17.23 -2.17
CA LEU A 391 17.61 16.21 -2.70
C LEU A 391 18.88 16.12 -1.85
N TYR A 392 19.11 14.96 -1.25
CA TYR A 392 20.24 14.66 -0.37
C TYR A 392 21.15 13.62 -1.03
N LEU A 393 22.39 14.00 -1.31
CA LEU A 393 23.35 13.14 -2.01
C LEU A 393 24.58 12.90 -1.13
N LEU A 394 24.92 11.64 -0.87
CA LEU A 394 26.02 11.27 0.03
C LEU A 394 27.36 11.23 -0.74
N PRO A 395 28.38 12.02 -0.37
CA PRO A 395 29.70 12.00 -1.01
C PRO A 395 30.42 10.66 -0.82
N LYS A 396 31.30 10.30 -1.76
CA LYS A 396 32.13 9.07 -1.67
C LYS A 396 32.97 9.01 -0.38
N GLU A 397 33.52 10.15 0.03
CA GLU A 397 34.44 10.24 1.18
C GLU A 397 33.73 10.04 2.53
N ALA A 398 32.47 10.49 2.64
CA ALA A 398 31.67 10.32 3.85
C ALA A 398 31.39 8.84 4.17
N ALA A 399 31.40 7.96 3.16
CA ALA A 399 31.19 6.53 3.32
C ALA A 399 32.42 5.79 3.88
N ALA A 400 33.64 6.31 3.65
CA ALA A 400 34.87 5.66 4.10
C ALA A 400 35.10 5.82 5.61
N VAL A 401 34.62 6.91 6.20
CA VAL A 401 34.80 7.23 7.63
C VAL A 401 33.94 6.33 8.53
N ALA A 402 32.81 5.82 8.06
CA ALA A 402 31.90 4.98 8.86
C ALA A 402 32.38 3.53 9.03
N GLN A 403 33.41 3.09 8.30
CA GLN A 403 33.92 1.70 8.32
C GLN A 403 35.17 1.50 9.18
N GLY A 404 35.72 2.57 9.77
CA GLY A 404 36.85 2.54 10.71
C GLY A 404 36.39 2.87 12.12
#